data_AF-A0A1G8X6G4-F1
#
_entry.id   AF-A0A1G8X6G4-F1
#
_cell.length_a   1.000
_cell.length_b   1.000
_cell.length_c   1.000
_cell.angle_alpha   90.00
_cell.angle_beta   90.00
_cell.angle_gamma   90.00
#
_symmetry.space_group_name_H-M   'P 1'
#
loop_
_entity.id
_entity.type
_entity.pdbx_description
1 polymer ?
#
loop_
_entity_poly.entity_id
_entity_poly.type
_entity_poly.pdbx_seq_one_letter_code
_entity_poly.pdbx_strand_id
1 'polypeptide(L)' 'MSSDQELVELVLQGNQQAYNQIVDRYKGKIYSFLYGMIGRPQDAQDLAQEVFIKAYFHIQSYKPDYSFSSWLYRIA' A
#
# COMPACT_ATOMS: atom_id res chain seq x y z
N MET A 1 14.64 -8.92 6.62
CA MET A 1 13.50 -8.07 6.23
C MET A 1 12.37 -9.00 5.84
N SER A 2 11.17 -8.80 6.37
CA SER A 2 10.02 -9.65 6.01
C SER A 2 9.56 -9.39 4.58
N SER A 3 9.10 -10.44 3.91
CA SER A 3 8.49 -10.33 2.57
C SER A 3 7.17 -9.57 2.63
N ASP A 4 6.67 -9.07 1.49
CA ASP A 4 5.36 -8.40 1.47
C ASP A 4 4.24 -9.34 1.92
N GLN A 5 4.31 -10.61 1.51
CA GLN A 5 3.33 -11.62 1.89
C GLN A 5 3.35 -11.87 3.41
N GLU A 6 4.52 -12.03 4.02
CA GLU A 6 4.64 -12.19 5.47
C GLU A 6 4.07 -10.99 6.23
N LEU A 7 4.32 -9.77 5.75
CA LEU A 7 3.74 -8.57 6.36
C LEU A 7 2.22 -8.56 6.23
N VAL A 8 1.66 -8.94 5.09
CA VAL A 8 0.21 -9.04 4.90
C VAL A 8 -0.39 -10.10 5.83
N GLU A 9 0.21 -11.27 5.93
CA GLU A 9 -0.24 -12.33 6.85
C GLU A 9 -0.25 -11.87 8.31
N LEU A 10 0.79 -11.15 8.75
CA LEU A 10 0.83 -10.56 10.08
C LEU A 10 -0.29 -9.52 10.28
N VAL A 11 -0.57 -8.67 9.29
CA VAL A 11 -1.67 -7.70 9.37
C VAL A 11 -3.02 -8.42 9.48
N LEU A 12 -3.23 -9.49 8.72
CA LEU A 12 -4.45 -10.31 8.78
C LEU A 12 -4.62 -11.01 10.14
N GLN A 13 -3.51 -11.32 10.81
CA GLN A 13 -3.50 -11.86 12.18
C GLN A 13 -3.71 -10.77 13.27
N GLY A 14 -3.94 -9.51 12.87
CA GLY A 14 -4.19 -8.39 13.78
C GLY A 14 -2.95 -7.60 14.17
N ASN A 15 -1.76 -7.91 13.62
CA ASN A 15 -0.55 -7.13 13.86
C ASN A 15 -0.56 -5.85 13.02
N GLN A 16 -1.14 -4.78 13.59
CA GLN A 16 -1.20 -3.47 12.94
C GLN A 16 0.19 -2.86 12.66
N GLN A 17 1.21 -3.20 13.45
CA GLN A 17 2.58 -2.69 13.25
C GLN A 17 3.22 -3.23 11.97
N ALA A 18 2.80 -4.41 11.51
CA ALA A 18 3.26 -4.95 10.23
C ALA A 18 2.77 -4.09 9.05
N TYR A 19 1.63 -3.42 9.18
CA TYR A 19 1.12 -2.51 8.15
C TYR A 19 2.00 -1.26 7.99
N ASN A 20 2.56 -0.75 9.08
CA ASN A 20 3.49 0.39 9.02
C ASN A 20 4.71 0.08 8.13
N GLN A 21 5.23 -1.15 8.17
CA GLN A 21 6.34 -1.57 7.30
C GLN A 21 5.92 -1.60 5.82
N ILE A 22 4.67 -1.97 5.52
CA ILE A 22 4.12 -1.90 4.16
C ILE A 22 4.06 -0.43 3.71
N VAL A 23 3.51 0.45 4.54
CA VAL A 23 3.42 1.89 4.23
C VAL A 23 4.81 2.47 3.99
N ASP A 24 5.77 2.23 4.87
CA ASP A 24 7.13 2.75 4.72
C ASP A 24 7.82 2.26 3.44
N ARG A 25 7.58 1.01 3.04
CA ARG A 25 8.14 0.41 1.83
C ARG A 25 7.56 1.00 0.55
N TYR A 26 6.29 1.43 0.58
CA TYR A 26 5.55 1.80 -0.63
C TYR A 26 5.18 3.28 -0.72
N LYS A 27 5.22 4.06 0.37
CA LYS A 27 4.76 5.46 0.40
C LYS A 27 5.42 6.34 -0.66
N GLY A 28 6.74 6.22 -0.83
CA GLY A 28 7.46 6.98 -1.86
C GLY A 28 7.12 6.53 -3.28
N LYS A 29 6.87 5.23 -3.49
CA LYS A 29 6.55 4.67 -4.81
C LYS A 29 5.15 5.06 -5.27
N ILE A 30 4.17 5.00 -4.37
CA ILE A 30 2.78 5.39 -4.64
C ILE A 30 2.68 6.90 -4.81
N TYR A 31 3.35 7.69 -3.96
CA TYR A 31 3.42 9.14 -4.14
C TYR A 31 4.01 9.52 -5.50
N SER A 32 5.17 8.97 -5.87
CA SER A 32 5.80 9.29 -7.17
C SER A 32 4.94 8.89 -8.37
N PHE A 33 4.22 7.76 -8.27
CA PHE A 33 3.29 7.34 -9.30
C PHE A 33 2.12 8.31 -9.48
N LEU A 34 1.43 8.66 -8.39
CA LEU A 34 0.32 9.61 -8.41
C LEU A 34 0.76 11.01 -8.80
N TYR A 35 1.93 11.45 -8.33
CA TYR A 35 2.52 12.73 -8.71
C TYR A 35 2.81 12.79 -10.21
N GLY A 36 3.31 11.71 -10.81
CA GLY A 36 3.52 11.62 -12.26
C GLY A 36 2.24 11.73 -13.08
N MET A 37 1.09 11.35 -12.52
CA MET A 37 -0.22 11.44 -13.17
C MET A 37 -0.90 12.81 -12.98
N ILE A 38 -0.75 13.41 -11.80
CA ILE A 38 -1.54 14.58 -11.38
C ILE A 38 -0.73 15.88 -11.49
N GLY A 39 0.59 15.82 -11.30
CA GLY A 39 1.48 16.98 -11.35
C GLY A 39 1.34 17.97 -10.19
N ARG A 40 0.51 17.66 -9.18
CA ARG A 40 0.29 18.51 -7.99
C ARG A 40 0.76 17.79 -6.73
N PRO A 41 1.76 18.31 -5.99
CA PRO A 41 2.32 17.62 -4.83
C PRO A 41 1.32 17.32 -3.71
N GLN A 42 0.47 18.29 -3.35
CA GLN A 42 -0.53 18.14 -2.28
C GLN A 42 -1.57 17.07 -2.65
N ASP A 43 -2.19 17.20 -3.81
CA ASP A 43 -3.19 16.22 -4.29
C ASP A 43 -2.59 14.80 -4.36
N ALA A 44 -1.35 14.65 -4.82
CA ALA A 44 -0.67 13.36 -4.87
C ALA A 44 -0.39 12.78 -3.46
N GLN A 45 -0.05 13.63 -2.49
CA GLN A 45 0.16 13.22 -1.11
C GLN A 45 -1.15 12.78 -0.44
N ASP A 46 -2.25 13.50 -0.68
CA ASP A 46 -3.56 13.18 -0.11
C ASP A 46 -4.10 11.87 -0.70
N LEU A 47 -4.00 11.68 -2.02
CA LEU A 47 -4.39 10.44 -2.67
C LEU A 47 -3.51 9.26 -2.24
N ALA A 48 -2.20 9.45 -2.06
CA ALA A 48 -1.33 8.39 -1.57
C ALA A 48 -1.79 7.91 -0.18
N GLN A 49 -2.20 8.82 0.70
CA GLN A 49 -2.77 8.44 1.99
C GLN A 49 -4.08 7.67 1.83
N GLU A 50 -4.99 8.13 0.98
CA GLU A 50 -6.23 7.41 0.69
C GLU A 50 -5.98 5.99 0.16
N VAL A 51 -4.97 5.79 -0.68
CA VAL A 51 -4.60 4.48 -1.21
C VAL A 51 -4.23 3.52 -0.09
N PHE A 52 -3.40 3.96 0.87
CA PHE A 52 -3.06 3.11 2.02
C PHE A 52 -4.27 2.87 2.93
N ILE A 53 -5.12 3.87 3.17
CA ILE A 53 -6.35 3.65 3.95
C ILE A 53 -7.24 2.60 3.28
N LYS A 54 -7.49 2.73 1.96
CA LYS A 54 -8.26 1.76 1.18
C LYS A 54 -7.59 0.38 1.18
N ALA A 55 -6.28 0.33 0.99
CA ALA A 55 -5.52 -0.92 1.02
C ALA A 55 -5.61 -1.62 2.38
N TYR A 56 -5.59 -0.90 3.50
CA TYR A 56 -5.77 -1.50 4.83
C TYR A 56 -7.15 -2.17 4.96
N PHE A 57 -8.22 -1.46 4.58
CA PHE A 57 -9.59 -2.01 4.66
C PHE A 57 -9.83 -3.17 3.70
N HIS A 58 -9.17 -3.18 2.55
CA HIS A 58 -9.31 -4.24 1.55
C HIS A 58 -8.23 -5.31 1.63
N ILE A 59 -7.33 -5.28 2.62
CA ILE A 59 -6.17 -6.19 2.66
C ILE A 59 -6.57 -7.67 2.71
N GLN A 60 -7.74 -7.99 3.26
CA GLN A 60 -8.31 -9.36 3.26
C GLN A 60 -8.64 -9.88 1.85
N SER A 61 -8.80 -8.99 0.86
CA SER A 61 -9.06 -9.36 -0.53
C SER A 61 -7.79 -9.66 -1.33
N TYR A 62 -6.60 -9.35 -0.79
CA TYR A 62 -5.34 -9.66 -1.43
C TYR A 62 -5.14 -11.17 -1.50
N LYS A 63 -4.81 -11.67 -2.69
CA LYS A 63 -4.44 -13.05 -2.93
C LYS A 63 -2.99 -13.11 -3.39
N PRO A 64 -2.16 -14.02 -2.86
CA PRO A 64 -0.74 -14.12 -3.20
C PRO A 64 -0.46 -14.69 -4.60
N ASP A 65 -1.51 -14.87 -5.44
CA ASP A 65 -1.38 -15.23 -6.85
C ASP A 65 -0.66 -14.15 -7.68
N TYR A 66 -0.66 -12.90 -7.18
CA TYR A 66 0.04 -11.76 -7.77
C TYR A 66 0.85 -11.02 -6.70
N SER A 67 1.85 -10.22 -7.12
CA SER A 67 2.62 -9.44 -6.16
C SER A 67 1.74 -8.42 -5.43
N PHE A 68 2.02 -8.21 -4.14
CA PHE A 68 1.36 -7.18 -3.34
C PHE A 68 1.51 -5.79 -3.97
N SER A 69 2.67 -5.48 -4.54
CA SER A 69 2.88 -4.25 -5.30
C SER A 69 1.84 -4.08 -6.41
N SER A 70 1.61 -5.09 -7.24
CA SER A 70 0.64 -5.02 -8.35
C SER A 70 -0.78 -4.81 -7.85
N TRP A 71 -1.14 -5.45 -6.73
CA TRP A 71 -2.44 -5.25 -6.09
C TRP A 71 -2.59 -3.82 -5.53
N LEU A 72 -1.55 -3.30 -4.87
CA LEU A 72 -1.55 -1.94 -4.32
C LEU A 72 -1.65 -0.88 -5.43
N TYR A 73 -0.93 -1.05 -6.54
CA TYR A 73 -1.01 -0.16 -7.70
C TYR A 73 -2.36 -0.18 -8.41
N ARG A 74 -3.21 -1.19 -8.19
CA ARG A 74 -4.60 -1.19 -8.71
C ARG A 74 -5.57 -0.38 -7.85
N ILE A 75 -5.17 -0.04 -6.62
CA ILE A 75 -5.94 0.80 -5.70
C ILE A 75 -5.60 2.28 -5.92
N ALA A 76 -4.36 2.57 -6.36
CA ALA A 76 -3.86 3.89 -6.75
C ALA A 76 -4.36 4.31 -8.14
#